data_AF-A0A0P9D9P1-F1
#
_entry.id   AF-A0A0P9D9P1-F1
#
_cell.length_a   1.000
_cell.length_b   1.000
_cell.length_c   1.000
_cell.angle_alpha   90.00
_cell.angle_beta   90.00
_cell.angle_gamma   90.00
#
_symmetry.space_group_name_H-M   'P 1'
#
loop_
_entity.id
_entity.type
_entity.pdbx_description
1 polymer ?
#
loop_
_entity_poly.entity_id
_entity_poly.type
_entity_poly.pdbx_seq_one_letter_code
_entity_poly.pdbx_strand_id
1 'polypeptide(L)'
;QYRLSSGAYQVRAVVQRSGGTTSTSWYTITNAAHPVEIAWQSASSAAFSLYVDGALKQTLSSLNTSAYTLDSVRLGPSSISSKSSGTEYFDAFVSTRTTLIGP
;
A
#
# COMPACT_ATOMS: atom_id res chain seq x y z
N GLN A 1 0.13 3.42 3.25
CA GLN A 1 0.23 4.32 4.42
C GLN A 1 1.47 3.95 5.21
N TYR A 2 2.15 4.95 5.74
CA TYR A 2 3.33 4.82 6.59
C TYR A 2 3.08 5.52 7.93
N ARG A 3 3.65 5.00 9.03
CA ARG A 3 3.68 5.67 10.33
C ARG A 3 4.89 5.28 11.15
N LEU A 4 5.23 6.11 12.14
CA LEU A 4 6.06 5.75 13.29
C LEU A 4 5.14 5.55 14.51
N SER A 5 5.18 4.38 15.13
CA SER A 5 4.37 4.07 16.32
C SER A 5 5.20 3.31 17.34
N SER A 6 5.29 3.85 18.56
CA SER A 6 6.10 3.26 19.65
C SER A 6 7.55 2.95 19.26
N GLY A 7 8.18 3.82 18.48
CA GLY A 7 9.56 3.64 18.01
C GLY A 7 9.74 2.71 16.82
N ALA A 8 8.67 2.11 16.29
CA ALA A 8 8.72 1.22 15.13
C ALA A 8 8.11 1.87 13.88
N TYR A 9 8.83 1.80 12.76
CA TYR A 9 8.31 2.18 11.45
C TYR A 9 7.36 1.11 10.96
N GLN A 10 6.22 1.52 10.39
CA GLN A 10 5.20 0.59 9.96
C GLN A 10 4.54 1.01 8.66
N VAL A 11 4.15 0.02 7.86
CA VAL A 11 3.38 0.20 6.64
C VAL A 11 2.08 -0.60 6.69
N ARG A 12 1.06 -0.08 6.02
CA ARG A 12 -0.18 -0.80 5.70
C ARG A 12 -0.77 -0.31 4.40
N ALA A 13 -1.65 -1.11 3.81
CA ALA A 13 -2.51 -0.69 2.72
C ALA A 13 -3.91 -0.35 3.22
N VAL A 14 -4.56 0.56 2.49
CA VAL A 14 -5.97 0.94 2.68
C VAL A 14 -6.61 0.91 1.30
N VAL A 15 -7.65 0.09 1.15
CA VAL A 15 -8.35 -0.12 -0.10
C VAL A 15 -9.70 0.56 -0.01
N GLN A 16 -9.97 1.45 -0.96
CA GLN A 16 -11.32 1.99 -1.16
C GLN A 16 -12.19 0.92 -1.81
N ARG A 17 -13.37 0.70 -1.26
CA ARG A 17 -14.39 -0.23 -1.74
C ARG A 17 -15.78 0.37 -1.56
N SER A 18 -16.81 -0.27 -2.11
CA SER A 18 -18.19 0.10 -1.85
C SER A 18 -18.45 0.14 -0.33
N GLY A 19 -19.05 1.22 0.15
CA GLY A 19 -19.32 1.44 1.58
C GLY A 19 -18.10 1.80 2.44
N GLY A 20 -17.00 2.28 1.88
CA GLY A 20 -15.88 2.87 2.64
C GLY A 20 -14.50 2.27 2.34
N THR A 21 -13.67 2.15 3.38
CA THR A 21 -12.31 1.60 3.24
C THR A 21 -12.16 0.29 3.99
N THR A 22 -11.19 -0.54 3.58
CA THR A 22 -10.73 -1.70 4.33
C THR A 22 -9.21 -1.69 4.35
N SER A 23 -8.63 -1.92 5.53
CA SER A 23 -7.19 -1.82 5.74
C SER A 23 -6.57 -3.18 6.02
N THR A 24 -5.32 -3.36 5.63
CA THR A 24 -4.49 -4.43 6.19
C THR A 24 -4.11 -4.10 7.64
N SER A 25 -3.55 -5.08 8.35
CA SER A 25 -2.76 -4.85 9.56
C SER A 25 -1.58 -3.93 9.28
N TRP A 26 -1.03 -3.35 10.35
CA TRP A 26 0.25 -2.65 10.30
C TRP A 26 1.39 -3.67 10.38
N TYR A 27 2.37 -3.53 9.49
CA TYR A 27 3.56 -4.37 9.44
C TYR A 27 4.79 -3.54 9.75
N THR A 28 5.59 -3.99 10.70
CA THR A 28 6.85 -3.33 11.07
C THR A 28 7.88 -3.48 9.96
N ILE A 29 8.57 -2.38 9.66
CA ILE A 29 9.72 -2.31 8.76
C ILE A 29 10.89 -1.65 9.50
N THR A 30 12.10 -1.81 8.97
CA THR A 30 13.29 -1.14 9.52
C THR A 30 13.47 0.24 8.88
N ASN A 31 14.44 1.01 9.38
CA ASN A 31 14.87 2.25 8.75
C ASN A 31 15.84 1.96 7.58
N ALA A 32 15.35 1.31 6.54
CA ALA A 32 16.10 0.93 5.35
C ALA A 32 15.19 0.97 4.11
N ALA A 33 15.77 0.77 2.92
CA ALA A 33 14.99 0.59 1.71
C ALA A 33 14.19 -0.73 1.80
N HIS A 34 12.90 -0.67 1.46
CA HIS A 34 11.98 -1.80 1.49
C HIS A 34 11.13 -1.80 0.22
N PRO A 35 11.20 -2.83 -0.63
CA PRO A 35 10.25 -3.02 -1.72
C PRO A 35 8.84 -3.19 -1.15
N VAL A 36 7.90 -2.36 -1.61
CA VAL A 36 6.48 -2.46 -1.26
C VAL A 36 5.69 -2.66 -2.53
N GLU A 37 5.00 -3.79 -2.61
CA GLU A 37 4.18 -4.15 -3.78
C GLU A 37 2.72 -4.35 -3.35
N ILE A 38 1.81 -3.92 -4.24
CA ILE A 38 0.38 -4.12 -4.08
C ILE A 38 -0.20 -4.77 -5.34
N ALA A 39 -1.11 -5.71 -5.15
CA ALA A 39 -1.95 -6.24 -6.22
C ALA A 39 -3.39 -5.80 -5.95
N TRP A 40 -4.01 -5.14 -6.93
CA TRP A 40 -5.39 -4.67 -6.85
C TRP A 40 -6.11 -4.91 -8.16
N GLN A 41 -7.41 -5.19 -8.08
CA GLN A 41 -8.27 -5.31 -9.25
C GLN A 41 -9.60 -4.59 -9.03
N SER A 42 -10.21 -4.13 -10.12
CA SER A 42 -11.59 -3.64 -10.14
C SER A 42 -12.54 -4.83 -10.37
N ALA A 43 -13.29 -5.23 -9.35
CA ALA A 43 -14.28 -6.31 -9.44
C ALA A 43 -15.34 -6.19 -8.33
N SER A 44 -16.49 -6.82 -8.52
CA SER A 44 -17.54 -6.88 -7.49
C SER A 44 -17.15 -7.75 -6.29
N SER A 45 -16.20 -8.68 -6.49
CA SER A 45 -15.53 -9.47 -5.47
C SER A 45 -14.03 -9.54 -5.78
N ALA A 46 -13.31 -8.49 -5.40
CA ALA A 46 -11.88 -8.33 -5.61
C ALA A 46 -11.06 -8.87 -4.44
N ALA A 47 -9.85 -9.34 -4.78
CA ALA A 47 -8.77 -9.52 -3.84
C ALA A 47 -7.82 -8.31 -3.90
N PHE A 48 -7.24 -7.96 -2.76
CA PHE A 48 -6.12 -7.05 -2.66
C PHE A 48 -5.00 -7.70 -1.85
N SER A 49 -3.78 -7.66 -2.33
CA SER A 49 -2.62 -8.22 -1.63
C SER A 49 -1.55 -7.17 -1.39
N LEU A 50 -1.00 -7.17 -0.17
CA LEU A 50 0.16 -6.36 0.22
C LEU A 50 1.38 -7.27 0.38
N TYR A 51 2.46 -6.91 -0.30
CA TYR A 51 3.77 -7.53 -0.18
C TYR A 51 4.76 -6.50 0.36
N VAL A 52 5.65 -6.94 1.25
CA VAL A 52 6.77 -6.14 1.74
C VAL A 52 8.00 -7.04 1.75
N ASP A 53 9.08 -6.56 1.13
CA ASP A 53 10.32 -7.32 0.91
C ASP A 53 10.07 -8.62 0.12
N GLY A 54 9.18 -8.57 -0.87
CA GLY A 54 8.75 -9.73 -1.68
C GLY A 54 7.86 -10.74 -0.94
N ALA A 55 7.67 -10.60 0.37
CA ALA A 55 6.84 -11.52 1.16
C ALA A 55 5.38 -11.05 1.23
N LEU A 56 4.43 -11.94 0.93
CA LEU A 56 3.00 -11.68 1.11
C LEU A 56 2.68 -11.45 2.59
N LYS A 57 2.24 -10.23 2.94
CA LYS A 57 1.88 -9.86 4.31
C LYS A 57 0.41 -10.10 4.61
N GLN A 58 -0.46 -9.73 3.67
CA GLN A 58 -1.91 -9.94 3.81
C GLN A 58 -2.61 -9.95 2.46
N THR A 59 -3.69 -10.75 2.38
CA THR A 59 -4.71 -10.61 1.35
C THR A 59 -6.04 -10.19 2.00
N LEU A 60 -6.66 -9.14 1.48
CA LEU A 60 -8.03 -8.75 1.76
C LEU A 60 -8.90 -9.32 0.64
N SER A 61 -9.92 -10.10 0.98
CA SER A 61 -10.81 -10.75 0.03
C SER A 61 -12.21 -10.13 0.04
N SER A 62 -13.02 -10.48 -0.97
CA SER A 62 -14.44 -10.11 -1.05
C SER A 62 -14.68 -8.60 -1.02
N LEU A 63 -13.76 -7.82 -1.57
CA LEU A 63 -13.88 -6.37 -1.65
C LEU A 63 -14.68 -5.98 -2.90
N ASN A 64 -15.76 -5.23 -2.76
CA ASN A 64 -16.44 -4.66 -3.92
C ASN A 64 -15.73 -3.37 -4.35
N THR A 65 -14.90 -3.45 -5.38
CA THR A 65 -14.11 -2.33 -5.93
C THR A 65 -14.54 -1.94 -7.35
N SER A 66 -15.61 -2.53 -7.89
CA SER A 66 -16.01 -2.40 -9.30
C SER A 66 -16.37 -0.99 -9.76
N ALA A 67 -16.59 -0.06 -8.82
CA ALA A 67 -16.86 1.35 -9.12
C ALA A 67 -15.58 2.18 -9.34
N TYR A 68 -14.39 1.60 -9.13
CA TYR A 68 -13.12 2.32 -9.16
C TYR A 68 -12.23 1.85 -10.32
N THR A 69 -11.40 2.76 -10.80
CA THR A 69 -10.36 2.54 -11.82
C THR A 69 -9.03 3.08 -11.31
N LEU A 70 -7.92 2.50 -11.75
CA LEU A 70 -6.59 3.05 -11.51
C LEU A 70 -6.16 3.90 -12.71
N ASP A 71 -6.06 5.21 -12.52
CA ASP A 71 -5.64 6.18 -13.55
C ASP A 71 -4.26 6.80 -13.28
N SER A 72 -3.86 6.86 -12.02
CA SER A 72 -2.66 7.56 -11.58
C SER A 72 -2.11 6.94 -10.30
N VAL A 73 -0.79 7.05 -10.13
CA VAL A 73 -0.10 6.70 -8.90
C VAL A 73 0.61 7.96 -8.40
N ARG A 74 0.40 8.27 -7.11
CA ARG A 74 0.99 9.43 -6.44
C ARG A 74 1.85 8.92 -5.29
N LEU A 75 3.14 9.21 -5.35
CA LEU A 75 4.11 8.84 -4.32
C LEU A 75 4.55 10.09 -3.59
N GLY A 76 4.60 10.00 -2.27
CA GLY A 76 4.98 11.11 -1.41
C GLY A 76 4.19 11.12 -0.12
N PRO A 77 4.62 11.97 0.81
CA PRO A 77 4.03 12.03 2.12
C PRO A 77 2.64 12.70 2.06
N SER A 78 1.68 12.15 2.77
CA SER A 78 0.28 12.62 2.81
C SER A 78 -0.11 13.07 4.22
N SER A 79 -0.90 14.14 4.33
CA SER A 79 -1.45 14.62 5.62
C SER A 79 -0.39 14.93 6.68
N ILE A 80 0.68 15.60 6.27
CA ILE A 80 1.79 15.99 7.15
C ILE A 80 1.40 17.21 7.99
N SER A 81 1.74 17.19 9.29
CA SER A 81 1.65 18.36 10.17
C SER A 81 2.67 19.42 9.77
N SER A 82 2.33 20.71 9.93
CA SER A 82 3.29 21.81 9.67
C SER A 82 4.57 21.76 10.51
N LYS A 83 4.59 20.94 11.58
CA LYS A 83 5.75 20.72 12.45
C LYS A 83 6.58 19.50 12.07
N SER A 84 6.14 18.70 11.11
CA SER A 84 6.84 17.48 10.68
C SER A 84 7.74 17.79 9.49
N SER A 85 8.99 17.37 9.57
CA SER A 85 9.98 17.46 8.50
C SER A 85 10.74 16.14 8.37
N GLY A 86 11.31 15.90 7.19
CA GLY A 86 12.05 14.69 6.88
C GLY A 86 12.23 14.51 5.38
N THR A 87 12.75 13.35 5.00
CA THR A 87 12.94 12.98 3.59
C THR A 87 12.39 11.57 3.39
N GLU A 88 11.59 11.41 2.34
CA GLU A 88 11.08 10.12 1.89
C GLU A 88 11.67 9.85 0.50
N TYR A 89 12.28 8.69 0.33
CA TYR A 89 12.94 8.29 -0.91
C TYR A 89 12.08 7.24 -1.61
N PHE A 90 11.89 7.42 -2.92
CA PHE A 90 11.24 6.45 -3.79
C PHE A 90 12.16 6.20 -4.97
N ASP A 91 12.30 4.94 -5.34
CA ASP A 91 13.04 4.51 -6.52
C ASP A 91 12.37 3.26 -7.11
N ALA A 92 12.73 2.91 -8.35
CA ALA A 92 12.31 1.70 -9.04
C ALA A 92 10.77 1.49 -9.10
N PHE A 93 10.00 2.56 -9.34
CA PHE A 93 8.55 2.42 -9.54
C PHE A 93 8.24 1.62 -10.82
N VAL A 94 7.51 0.52 -10.64
CA VAL A 94 7.03 -0.34 -11.73
C VAL A 94 5.52 -0.54 -11.57
N SER A 95 4.78 -0.57 -12.68
CA SER A 95 3.36 -0.90 -12.71
C SER A 95 3.08 -1.87 -13.86
N THR A 96 2.38 -2.95 -13.55
CA THR A 96 2.03 -4.02 -14.50
C THR A 96 0.53 -4.33 -14.37
N ARG A 97 -0.03 -5.03 -15.37
CA ARG A 97 -1.44 -5.47 -15.34
C ARG A 97 -1.63 -6.91 -14.88
N THR A 98 -0.66 -7.80 -15.15
CA THR A 98 -0.89 -9.25 -15.08
C THR A 98 0.20 -10.05 -14.37
N THR A 99 1.32 -9.42 -14.00
CA THR A 99 2.46 -10.11 -13.38
C THR A 99 2.82 -9.44 -12.06
N LEU A 100 3.02 -10.24 -11.00
CA LEU A 100 3.74 -9.78 -9.82
C LEU A 100 5.11 -9.24 -10.24
N ILE A 101 5.52 -8.11 -9.68
CA ILE A 101 6.78 -7.45 -10.00
C ILE A 101 7.93 -8.19 -9.32
N GLY A 102 7.74 -8.58 -8.05
CA GLY A 102 8.82 -9.15 -7.26
C GLY A 102 9.73 -8.07 -6.63
N PRO A 103 10.68 -8.48 -5.77
CA PRO A 103 11.59 -7.56 -5.09
C PRO A 103 12.62 -6.93 -6.04
#